data_AF-X1PSV4-F1
#
_entry.id   AF-X1PSV4-F1
#
_cell.length_a   1.000
_cell.length_b   1.000
_cell.length_c   1.000
_cell.angle_alpha   90.00
_cell.angle_beta   90.00
_cell.angle_gamma   90.00
#
_symmetry.space_group_name_H-M   'P 1'
#
loop_
_entity.id
_entity.type
_entity.pdbx_description
1 polymer ?
#
loop_
_entity_poly.entity_id
_entity_poly.type
_entity_poly.pdbx_seq_one_letter_code
_entity_poly.pdbx_strand_id
1 'polypeptide(L)'
;AAITQAYPDYLEIGHGCGRLLSYGAYELDGKEPDLTKRKRLFKPGITSTDLSFNGLKPDKIAEEVKHSWYSDSISGRHPSQGDIILNEEKDGAYSWIKSPRYEGKVYEAGPLARLMVTYVSGKPEVKSLVDSTLAKLSISIDAMFSVLGRHLARALETKFIADSMADWLLELKPNEPAYVSYELPQEATGMGLTEAARGALGHWMEIKEGKIANYQVITPTSWNASPIDDREQPGPIEQAITGAKIKDEANPFEIVRIVRSF
;
A
#
# COMPACT_ATOMS: atom_id res chain seq x y z
N ALA A 1 -15.85 18.35 -6.11
CA ALA A 1 -16.66 19.53 -5.78
C ALA A 1 -17.94 19.12 -5.08
N ALA A 2 -18.90 18.47 -5.76
CA ALA A 2 -20.17 18.06 -5.14
C ALA A 2 -20.01 17.18 -3.87
N ILE A 3 -19.15 16.17 -3.89
CA ILE A 3 -18.92 15.29 -2.73
C ILE A 3 -18.28 16.06 -1.57
N THR A 4 -17.24 16.85 -1.84
CA THR A 4 -16.58 17.71 -0.83
C THR A 4 -17.54 18.69 -0.18
N GLN A 5 -18.48 19.26 -0.95
CA GLN A 5 -19.50 20.18 -0.43
C GLN A 5 -20.58 19.46 0.39
N ALA A 6 -20.95 18.24 0.00
CA ALA A 6 -21.94 17.45 0.71
C ALA A 6 -21.40 16.81 2.00
N TYR A 7 -20.10 16.52 2.05
CA TYR A 7 -19.42 15.84 3.17
C TYR A 7 -18.12 16.58 3.56
N PRO A 8 -18.19 17.85 3.99
CA PRO A 8 -17.00 18.60 4.39
C PRO A 8 -16.35 18.03 5.66
N ASP A 9 -17.12 17.39 6.53
CA ASP A 9 -16.67 16.69 7.74
C ASP A 9 -15.71 15.53 7.43
N TYR A 10 -15.76 14.97 6.22
CA TYR A 10 -14.89 13.84 5.86
C TYR A 10 -13.43 14.22 5.63
N LEU A 11 -13.14 15.52 5.55
CA LEU A 11 -11.78 16.04 5.51
C LEU A 11 -11.07 15.92 6.87
N GLU A 12 -11.85 15.76 7.95
CA GLU A 12 -11.35 15.85 9.33
C GLU A 12 -11.37 14.50 10.07
N ILE A 13 -11.82 13.42 9.42
CA ILE A 13 -11.92 12.08 10.03
C ILE A 13 -11.08 11.05 9.28
N GLY A 14 -10.75 9.97 9.99
CA GLY A 14 -10.03 8.83 9.40
C GLY A 14 -8.59 9.15 9.02
N HIS A 15 -7.90 10.00 9.79
CA HIS A 15 -6.52 10.40 9.47
C HIS A 15 -5.57 9.20 9.33
N GLY A 16 -5.73 8.18 10.17
CA GLY A 16 -4.89 6.99 10.15
C GLY A 16 -3.46 7.28 10.61
N CYS A 17 -2.52 6.44 10.21
CA CYS A 17 -1.15 6.46 10.72
C CYS A 17 -0.25 7.59 10.19
N GLY A 18 -0.74 8.38 9.22
CA GLY A 18 0.00 9.51 8.63
C GLY A 18 1.26 9.13 7.85
N ARG A 19 1.52 7.83 7.65
CA ARG A 19 2.67 7.29 6.91
C ARG A 19 2.17 6.46 5.75
N LEU A 20 2.76 6.68 4.58
CA LEU A 20 2.31 6.12 3.31
C LEU A 20 3.44 5.34 2.65
N LEU A 21 3.15 4.14 2.16
CA LEU A 21 4.11 3.26 1.49
C LEU A 21 3.56 2.81 0.13
N SER A 22 4.41 2.90 -0.89
CA SER A 22 4.13 2.48 -2.26
C SER A 22 5.27 1.64 -2.81
N TYR A 23 4.94 0.53 -3.46
CA TYR A 23 5.89 -0.26 -4.25
C TYR A 23 6.03 0.25 -5.69
N GLY A 24 5.23 1.24 -6.09
CA GLY A 24 5.20 1.78 -7.45
C GLY A 24 4.45 0.87 -8.42
N ALA A 25 3.85 1.47 -9.46
CA ALA A 25 2.95 0.79 -10.38
C ALA A 25 3.22 1.15 -11.83
N TYR A 26 2.92 0.20 -12.73
CA TYR A 26 3.06 0.29 -14.19
C TYR A 26 4.49 0.55 -14.65
N GLU A 27 5.20 -0.51 -15.05
CA GLU A 27 6.57 -0.43 -15.53
C GLU A 27 6.63 0.26 -16.91
N LEU A 28 7.55 1.21 -17.06
CA LEU A 28 7.74 2.00 -18.28
C LEU A 28 8.94 1.51 -19.11
N ASP A 29 9.75 0.62 -18.55
CA ASP A 29 10.87 -0.03 -19.23
C ASP A 29 11.00 -1.46 -18.72
N GLY A 30 10.93 -2.43 -19.64
CA GLY A 30 11.05 -3.86 -19.34
C GLY A 30 12.47 -4.40 -19.40
N LYS A 31 13.48 -3.57 -19.72
CA LYS A 31 14.87 -4.02 -19.91
C LYS A 31 15.67 -4.14 -18.61
N GLU A 32 15.26 -3.44 -17.56
CA GLU A 32 15.96 -3.43 -16.28
C GLU A 32 15.59 -4.68 -15.45
N PRO A 33 16.51 -5.66 -15.28
CA PRO A 33 16.20 -6.86 -14.52
C PRO A 33 16.01 -6.58 -13.03
N ASP A 34 16.71 -5.58 -12.47
CA ASP A 34 16.60 -5.21 -11.06
C ASP A 34 15.29 -4.47 -10.80
N LEU A 35 14.34 -5.20 -10.20
CA LEU A 35 13.01 -4.70 -9.83
C LEU A 35 13.04 -3.37 -9.06
N THR A 36 14.10 -3.11 -8.29
CA THR A 36 14.23 -1.88 -7.47
C THR A 36 14.65 -0.66 -8.28
N LYS A 37 15.16 -0.86 -9.50
CA LYS A 37 15.64 0.19 -10.42
C LYS A 37 14.69 0.45 -11.58
N ARG A 38 13.67 -0.40 -11.78
CA ARG A 38 12.70 -0.26 -12.87
C ARG A 38 11.98 1.09 -12.80
N LYS A 39 11.88 1.74 -13.95
CA LYS A 39 11.11 2.98 -14.09
C LYS A 39 9.62 2.63 -14.09
N ARG A 40 8.84 3.35 -13.29
CA ARG A 40 7.41 3.13 -13.12
C ARG A 40 6.62 4.42 -13.27
N LEU A 41 5.36 4.33 -13.71
CA LEU A 41 4.44 5.46 -13.81
C LEU A 41 4.22 6.09 -12.45
N PHE A 42 3.90 5.27 -11.45
CA PHE A 42 3.86 5.66 -10.04
C PHE A 42 5.15 5.24 -9.34
N LYS A 43 5.72 6.12 -8.52
CA LYS A 43 7.03 5.88 -7.90
C LYS A 43 6.94 4.93 -6.71
N PRO A 44 7.90 4.02 -6.53
CA PRO A 44 8.13 3.36 -5.26
C PRO A 44 8.69 4.35 -4.25
N GLY A 45 8.31 4.21 -2.99
CA GLY A 45 8.81 5.06 -1.92
C GLY A 45 7.90 5.09 -0.71
N ILE A 46 8.31 5.92 0.24
CA ILE A 46 7.56 6.23 1.45
C ILE A 46 7.46 7.74 1.61
N THR A 47 6.38 8.19 2.24
CA THR A 47 6.20 9.58 2.66
C THR A 47 5.37 9.64 3.94
N SER A 48 5.26 10.81 4.54
CA SER A 48 4.41 11.06 5.70
C SER A 48 3.72 12.42 5.63
N THR A 49 3.06 12.85 6.70
CA THR A 49 2.45 14.19 6.79
C THR A 49 3.45 15.34 6.64
N ASP A 50 4.76 15.07 6.77
CA ASP A 50 5.83 16.04 6.46
C ASP A 50 6.10 16.23 4.96
N LEU A 51 5.45 15.43 4.11
CA LEU A 51 5.60 15.42 2.65
C LEU A 51 7.06 15.20 2.17
N SER A 52 7.88 14.51 2.97
CA SER A 52 9.23 14.12 2.55
C SER A 52 9.19 12.86 1.69
N PHE A 53 10.01 12.81 0.64
CA PHE A 53 10.17 11.62 -0.20
C PHE A 53 11.38 10.81 0.25
N ASN A 54 11.18 9.51 0.51
CA ASN A 54 12.27 8.56 0.68
C ASN A 54 12.05 7.35 -0.22
N GLY A 55 13.13 6.85 -0.83
CA GLY A 55 13.09 5.64 -1.65
C GLY A 55 12.76 4.39 -0.81
N LEU A 56 12.03 3.46 -1.42
CA LEU A 56 11.69 2.17 -0.79
C LEU A 56 12.95 1.29 -0.66
N LYS A 57 13.15 0.70 0.52
CA LYS A 57 14.18 -0.31 0.78
C LYS A 57 13.50 -1.63 1.16
N PRO A 58 13.33 -2.58 0.23
CA PRO A 58 12.55 -3.79 0.50
C PRO A 58 13.06 -4.63 1.68
N ASP A 59 14.36 -4.60 1.96
CA ASP A 59 14.99 -5.28 3.11
C ASP A 59 14.50 -4.78 4.48
N LYS A 60 13.77 -3.65 4.51
CA LYS A 60 13.21 -3.06 5.74
C LYS A 60 11.79 -3.53 6.06
N ILE A 61 11.21 -4.39 5.23
CA ILE A 61 9.88 -4.96 5.45
C ILE A 61 9.99 -6.13 6.43
N ALA A 62 9.13 -6.16 7.43
CA ALA A 62 8.99 -7.31 8.33
C ALA A 62 7.51 -7.53 8.65
N GLU A 63 7.16 -8.75 9.06
CA GLU A 63 5.83 -9.09 9.57
C GLU A 63 5.92 -9.46 11.05
N GLU A 64 5.19 -8.72 11.87
CA GLU A 64 5.04 -8.97 13.31
C GLU A 64 3.75 -9.77 13.56
N VAL A 65 3.67 -10.52 14.65
CA VAL A 65 2.53 -11.44 14.89
C VAL A 65 1.98 -11.39 16.31
N LYS A 66 2.36 -10.43 17.16
CA LYS A 66 1.90 -10.33 18.56
C LYS A 66 0.41 -10.59 18.74
N HIS A 67 -0.43 -9.89 17.98
CA HIS A 67 -1.90 -9.97 18.08
C HIS A 67 -2.57 -10.77 16.95
N SER A 68 -1.77 -11.59 16.27
CA SER A 68 -2.24 -12.49 15.21
C SER A 68 -2.20 -13.95 15.69
N TRP A 69 -3.06 -14.82 15.17
CA TRP A 69 -3.13 -16.26 15.53
C TRP A 69 -1.95 -17.10 14.96
N TYR A 70 -0.72 -16.62 15.18
CA TYR A 70 0.53 -17.28 14.84
C TYR A 70 1.47 -17.30 16.05
N SER A 71 2.36 -18.29 16.09
CA SER A 71 3.41 -18.41 17.11
C SER A 71 4.32 -17.18 17.13
N ASP A 72 4.64 -16.65 18.32
CA ASP A 72 5.61 -15.55 18.49
C ASP A 72 7.00 -15.88 17.93
N SER A 73 7.33 -17.17 17.77
CA SER A 73 8.60 -17.61 17.20
C SER A 73 8.85 -17.13 15.76
N ILE A 74 7.80 -16.70 15.04
CA ILE A 74 7.89 -16.23 13.66
C ILE A 74 7.79 -14.69 13.52
N SER A 75 7.72 -13.95 14.63
CA SER A 75 7.55 -12.49 14.61
C SER A 75 8.79 -11.75 14.09
N GLY A 76 8.57 -10.57 13.51
CA GLY A 76 9.61 -9.63 13.10
C GLY A 76 10.46 -10.11 11.93
N ARG A 77 10.02 -11.14 11.19
CA ARG A 77 10.77 -11.70 10.07
C ARG A 77 10.49 -10.95 8.78
N HIS A 78 11.53 -10.77 7.96
CA HIS A 78 11.34 -10.37 6.56
C HIS A 78 10.63 -11.51 5.79
N PRO A 79 9.74 -11.22 4.82
CA PRO A 79 8.97 -12.26 4.13
C PRO A 79 9.80 -13.33 3.40
N SER A 80 11.02 -13.01 2.94
CA SER A 80 11.93 -14.02 2.37
C SER A 80 12.37 -15.10 3.38
N GLN A 81 12.20 -14.82 4.68
CA GLN A 81 12.45 -15.73 5.80
C GLN A 81 11.15 -16.02 6.58
N GLY A 82 10.01 -15.62 6.01
CA GLY A 82 8.71 -15.78 6.64
C GLY A 82 8.31 -17.24 6.74
N ASP A 83 7.46 -17.52 7.72
CA ASP A 83 7.02 -18.85 8.10
C ASP A 83 5.53 -18.79 8.50
N ILE A 84 4.88 -19.94 8.62
CA ILE A 84 3.47 -20.08 8.98
C ILE A 84 3.35 -21.15 10.06
N ILE A 85 3.35 -20.71 11.32
CA ILE A 85 3.14 -21.55 12.49
C ILE A 85 1.94 -21.00 13.23
N LEU A 86 0.81 -21.70 13.17
CA LEU A 86 -0.46 -21.25 13.75
C LEU A 86 -0.44 -21.38 15.29
N ASN A 87 -1.14 -20.45 15.95
CA ASN A 87 -1.47 -20.56 17.38
C ASN A 87 -2.85 -19.91 17.61
N GLU A 88 -3.90 -20.71 17.46
CA GLU A 88 -5.30 -20.27 17.56
C GLU A 88 -5.71 -19.90 18.98
N GLU A 89 -5.07 -20.50 19.98
CA GLU A 89 -5.34 -20.27 21.40
C GLU A 89 -4.44 -19.17 22.00
N LYS A 90 -3.75 -18.40 21.13
CA LYS A 90 -2.85 -17.35 21.57
C LYS A 90 -3.60 -16.25 22.30
N ASP A 91 -3.23 -16.05 23.56
CA ASP A 91 -3.78 -14.98 24.39
C ASP A 91 -3.52 -13.60 23.77
N GLY A 92 -4.53 -12.73 23.81
CA GLY A 92 -4.51 -11.39 23.21
C GLY A 92 -4.55 -11.33 21.68
N ALA A 93 -4.52 -12.45 20.95
CA ALA A 93 -4.67 -12.44 19.50
C ALA A 93 -6.13 -12.29 19.07
N TYR A 94 -6.37 -11.51 18.00
CA TYR A 94 -7.71 -11.22 17.50
C TYR A 94 -7.82 -11.18 15.97
N SER A 95 -6.76 -11.55 15.25
CA SER A 95 -6.72 -11.48 13.78
C SER A 95 -5.92 -12.62 13.14
N TRP A 96 -6.33 -13.02 11.94
CA TRP A 96 -5.56 -13.91 11.06
C TRP A 96 -4.54 -13.15 10.20
N ILE A 97 -4.63 -11.82 10.17
CA ILE A 97 -3.74 -10.96 9.43
C ILE A 97 -2.49 -10.73 10.29
N LYS A 98 -1.30 -10.94 9.72
CA LYS A 98 -0.03 -10.52 10.34
C LYS A 98 0.07 -8.99 10.39
N SER A 99 1.11 -8.45 11.03
CA SER A 99 1.36 -7.01 11.12
C SER A 99 2.57 -6.59 10.28
N PRO A 100 2.43 -6.34 8.97
CA PRO A 100 3.51 -5.76 8.17
C PRO A 100 3.94 -4.41 8.70
N ARG A 101 5.25 -4.23 8.85
CA ARG A 101 5.89 -2.98 9.27
C ARG A 101 7.07 -2.69 8.37
N TYR A 102 7.33 -1.40 8.15
CA TYR A 102 8.53 -0.93 7.44
C TYR A 102 9.40 -0.16 8.43
N GLU A 103 10.62 -0.65 8.66
CA GLU A 103 11.49 -0.18 9.76
C GLU A 103 10.79 -0.19 11.14
N GLY A 104 9.88 -1.16 11.33
CA GLY A 104 9.07 -1.32 12.54
C GLY A 104 8.05 -0.19 12.78
N LYS A 105 7.69 0.56 11.74
CA LYS A 105 6.63 1.57 11.77
C LYS A 105 5.42 1.12 10.95
N VAL A 106 4.26 1.61 11.35
CA VAL A 106 2.97 1.39 10.66
C VAL A 106 2.90 2.26 9.40
N TYR A 107 2.45 1.68 8.29
CA TYR A 107 2.25 2.36 7.01
C TYR A 107 0.90 1.99 6.39
N GLU A 108 0.23 2.98 5.82
CA GLU A 108 -0.92 2.80 4.95
C GLU A 108 -0.44 2.59 3.50
N ALA A 109 -1.06 1.65 2.81
CA ALA A 109 -0.89 1.37 1.40
C ALA A 109 -2.18 1.69 0.63
N GLY A 110 -2.07 1.92 -0.68
CA GLY A 110 -3.24 2.12 -1.54
C GLY A 110 -3.20 3.38 -2.38
N PRO A 111 -4.36 3.80 -2.91
CA PRO A 111 -4.44 4.95 -3.80
C PRO A 111 -3.85 6.23 -3.20
N LEU A 112 -4.12 6.50 -1.92
CA LEU A 112 -3.54 7.64 -1.22
C LEU A 112 -2.00 7.56 -1.20
N ALA A 113 -1.46 6.41 -0.81
CA ALA A 113 -0.02 6.22 -0.73
C ALA A 113 0.66 6.35 -2.09
N ARG A 114 0.15 5.66 -3.09
CA ARG A 114 0.71 5.64 -4.46
C ARG A 114 0.68 7.03 -5.11
N LEU A 115 -0.43 7.77 -4.97
CA LEU A 115 -0.53 9.14 -5.47
C LEU A 115 0.42 10.09 -4.72
N MET A 116 0.40 10.07 -3.39
CA MET A 116 1.19 11.01 -2.58
C MET A 116 2.68 10.76 -2.65
N VAL A 117 3.14 9.50 -2.65
CA VAL A 117 4.55 9.16 -2.87
C VAL A 117 5.03 9.68 -4.23
N THR A 118 4.20 9.55 -5.27
CA THR A 118 4.52 10.05 -6.63
C THR A 118 4.44 11.58 -6.70
N TYR A 119 3.55 12.20 -5.94
CA TYR A 119 3.47 13.65 -5.80
C TYR A 119 4.74 14.23 -5.17
N VAL A 120 5.16 13.70 -4.01
CA VAL A 120 6.35 14.18 -3.29
C VAL A 120 7.66 13.85 -3.99
N SER A 121 7.68 12.83 -4.86
CA SER A 121 8.83 12.58 -5.73
C SER A 121 9.03 13.66 -6.80
N GLY A 122 8.11 14.63 -6.90
CA GLY A 122 8.17 15.75 -7.84
C GLY A 122 7.74 15.40 -9.26
N LYS A 123 6.95 14.34 -9.47
CA LYS A 123 6.49 13.98 -10.82
C LYS A 123 5.56 15.08 -11.37
N PRO A 124 5.93 15.79 -12.46
CA PRO A 124 5.23 17.02 -12.87
C PRO A 124 3.73 16.83 -13.15
N GLU A 125 3.36 15.73 -13.80
CA GLU A 125 1.98 15.43 -14.19
C GLU A 125 1.11 15.20 -12.95
N VAL A 126 1.64 14.47 -11.96
CA VAL A 126 0.95 14.20 -10.70
C VAL A 126 0.89 15.45 -9.83
N LYS A 127 1.97 16.24 -9.76
CA LYS A 127 1.96 17.54 -9.06
C LYS A 127 0.89 18.46 -9.61
N SER A 128 0.86 18.65 -10.93
CA SER A 128 -0.14 19.49 -11.60
C SER A 128 -1.57 19.01 -11.33
N LEU A 129 -1.80 17.69 -11.44
CA LEU A 129 -3.11 17.09 -11.21
C LEU A 129 -3.61 17.30 -9.76
N VAL A 130 -2.75 17.05 -8.78
CA VAL A 130 -3.09 17.23 -7.36
C VAL A 130 -3.25 18.70 -7.02
N ASP A 131 -2.26 19.54 -7.33
CA ASP A 131 -2.24 20.97 -6.98
C ASP A 131 -3.46 21.71 -7.57
N SER A 132 -3.78 21.46 -8.85
CA SER A 132 -4.94 22.06 -9.50
C SER A 132 -6.28 21.58 -8.92
N THR A 133 -6.35 20.32 -8.51
CA THR A 133 -7.57 19.77 -7.90
C THR A 133 -7.79 20.36 -6.52
N LEU A 134 -6.76 20.42 -5.68
CA LEU A 134 -6.83 21.02 -4.34
C LEU A 134 -7.22 22.51 -4.42
N ALA A 135 -6.62 23.26 -5.35
CA ALA A 135 -6.98 24.67 -5.59
C ALA A 135 -8.45 24.82 -5.99
N LYS A 136 -8.95 23.97 -6.91
CA LYS A 136 -10.35 23.98 -7.35
C LYS A 136 -11.33 23.64 -6.23
N LEU A 137 -10.91 22.80 -5.27
CA LEU A 137 -11.71 22.43 -4.10
C LEU A 137 -11.51 23.38 -2.92
N SER A 138 -10.55 24.29 -3.00
CA SER A 138 -10.17 25.21 -1.91
C SER A 138 -9.81 24.48 -0.61
N ILE A 139 -9.06 23.38 -0.72
CA ILE A 139 -8.56 22.58 0.42
C ILE A 139 -7.03 22.52 0.38
N SER A 140 -6.39 22.35 1.55
CA SER A 140 -4.94 22.18 1.65
C SER A 140 -4.50 20.75 1.34
N ILE A 141 -3.20 20.54 1.17
CA ILE A 141 -2.62 19.21 0.96
C ILE A 141 -2.79 18.29 2.18
N ASP A 142 -2.85 18.84 3.39
CA ASP A 142 -3.02 18.08 4.63
C ASP A 142 -4.35 17.31 4.65
N ALA A 143 -5.37 17.86 3.98
CA ALA A 143 -6.68 17.24 3.83
C ALA A 143 -6.63 15.90 3.05
N MET A 144 -5.52 15.57 2.39
CA MET A 144 -5.32 14.25 1.77
C MET A 144 -5.26 13.11 2.80
N PHE A 145 -4.85 13.40 4.05
CA PHE A 145 -4.81 12.43 5.15
C PHE A 145 -6.16 12.34 5.85
N SER A 146 -7.19 11.92 5.09
CA SER A 146 -8.57 11.83 5.56
C SER A 146 -9.37 10.82 4.74
N VAL A 147 -10.60 10.53 5.19
CA VAL A 147 -11.56 9.73 4.39
C VAL A 147 -11.77 10.33 3.01
N LEU A 148 -12.02 11.63 2.92
CA LEU A 148 -12.23 12.27 1.62
C LEU A 148 -10.95 12.31 0.79
N GLY A 149 -9.80 12.49 1.43
CA GLY A 149 -8.49 12.45 0.80
C GLY A 149 -8.20 11.11 0.11
N ARG A 150 -8.52 9.97 0.76
CA ARG A 150 -8.42 8.64 0.12
C ARG A 150 -9.34 8.48 -1.08
N HIS A 151 -10.58 8.98 -0.99
CA HIS A 151 -11.50 8.96 -2.14
C HIS A 151 -11.01 9.84 -3.29
N LEU A 152 -10.50 11.03 -2.97
CA LEU A 152 -9.92 11.93 -3.96
C LEU A 152 -8.71 11.27 -4.64
N ALA A 153 -7.82 10.66 -3.86
CA ALA A 153 -6.65 9.98 -4.39
C ALA A 153 -7.03 8.86 -5.36
N ARG A 154 -8.03 8.04 -5.01
CA ARG A 154 -8.58 6.98 -5.87
C ARG A 154 -9.12 7.52 -7.19
N ALA A 155 -9.82 8.66 -7.17
CA ALA A 155 -10.33 9.29 -8.39
C ALA A 155 -9.21 9.87 -9.26
N LEU A 156 -8.23 10.55 -8.65
CA LEU A 156 -7.11 11.17 -9.34
C LEU A 156 -6.17 10.15 -9.97
N GLU A 157 -5.83 9.07 -9.27
CA GLU A 157 -5.02 8.01 -9.86
C GLU A 157 -5.75 7.32 -11.01
N THR A 158 -7.08 7.12 -10.90
CA THR A 158 -7.89 6.52 -11.97
C THR A 158 -7.82 7.39 -13.23
N LYS A 159 -7.95 8.71 -13.07
CA LYS A 159 -7.79 9.65 -14.19
C LYS A 159 -6.38 9.54 -14.79
N PHE A 160 -5.34 9.57 -13.96
CA PHE A 160 -3.96 9.55 -14.43
C PHE A 160 -3.63 8.26 -15.19
N ILE A 161 -4.13 7.12 -14.72
CA ILE A 161 -4.02 5.83 -15.41
C ILE A 161 -4.78 5.87 -16.74
N ALA A 162 -6.03 6.33 -16.74
CA ALA A 162 -6.85 6.39 -17.95
C ALA A 162 -6.22 7.28 -19.04
N ASP A 163 -5.65 8.43 -18.64
CA ASP A 163 -4.92 9.31 -19.57
C ASP A 163 -3.67 8.60 -20.13
N SER A 164 -2.94 7.84 -19.29
CA SER A 164 -1.72 7.10 -19.70
C SER A 164 -2.01 5.90 -20.62
N MET A 165 -3.20 5.28 -20.48
CA MET A 165 -3.57 4.10 -21.27
C MET A 165 -3.66 4.39 -22.77
N ALA A 166 -3.96 5.63 -23.17
CA ALA A 166 -3.99 6.01 -24.58
C ALA A 166 -2.60 5.86 -25.21
N ASP A 167 -1.54 6.33 -24.53
CA ASP A 167 -0.17 6.21 -25.01
C ASP A 167 0.30 4.76 -25.01
N TRP A 168 0.02 4.00 -23.94
CA TRP A 168 0.38 2.58 -23.87
C TRP A 168 -0.25 1.76 -24.99
N LEU A 169 -1.50 2.07 -25.37
CA LEU A 169 -2.17 1.41 -26.48
C LEU A 169 -1.43 1.66 -27.81
N LEU A 170 -0.89 2.87 -28.01
CA LEU A 170 -0.13 3.24 -29.20
C LEU A 170 1.30 2.67 -29.20
N GLU A 171 1.86 2.36 -28.02
CA GLU A 171 3.16 1.71 -27.87
C GLU A 171 3.13 0.20 -28.13
N LEU A 172 1.94 -0.42 -28.08
CA LEU A 172 1.81 -1.85 -28.38
C LEU A 172 2.30 -2.15 -29.80
N LYS A 173 3.16 -3.17 -29.91
CA LYS A 173 3.65 -3.69 -31.18
C LYS A 173 3.07 -5.08 -31.39
N PRO A 174 1.94 -5.21 -32.12
CA PRO A 174 1.37 -6.51 -32.43
C PRO A 174 2.40 -7.39 -33.15
N ASN A 175 2.38 -8.69 -32.86
CA ASN A 175 3.24 -9.72 -33.47
C ASN A 175 4.72 -9.70 -33.07
N GLU A 176 5.16 -8.80 -32.19
CA GLU A 176 6.46 -8.92 -31.52
C GLU A 176 6.45 -10.09 -30.51
N PRO A 177 7.62 -10.67 -30.16
CA PRO A 177 7.70 -11.71 -29.14
C PRO A 177 7.11 -11.26 -27.80
N ALA A 178 6.10 -11.98 -27.30
CA ALA A 178 5.43 -11.72 -26.03
C ALA A 178 5.96 -12.57 -24.86
N TYR A 179 7.00 -13.37 -25.10
CA TYR A 179 7.54 -14.33 -24.14
C TYR A 179 9.08 -14.29 -24.16
N VAL A 180 9.67 -14.24 -22.97
CA VAL A 180 11.11 -14.42 -22.77
C VAL A 180 11.33 -15.83 -22.25
N SER A 181 12.12 -16.62 -22.98
CA SER A 181 12.48 -17.98 -22.53
C SER A 181 13.31 -17.92 -21.26
N TYR A 182 13.07 -18.86 -20.35
CA TYR A 182 13.82 -19.00 -19.11
C TYR A 182 14.06 -20.47 -18.82
N GLU A 183 15.10 -20.75 -18.02
CA GLU A 183 15.36 -22.06 -17.46
C GLU A 183 14.96 -22.04 -15.98
N LEU A 184 14.29 -23.10 -15.51
CA LEU A 184 13.89 -23.20 -14.11
C LEU A 184 15.14 -23.49 -13.24
N PRO A 185 15.53 -22.59 -12.34
CA PRO A 185 16.68 -22.85 -11.47
C PRO A 185 16.36 -23.97 -10.48
N GLN A 186 17.37 -24.78 -10.13
CA GLN A 186 17.25 -25.76 -9.06
C GLN A 186 17.17 -25.08 -7.69
N GLU A 187 17.92 -24.00 -7.50
CA GLU A 187 17.91 -23.16 -6.29
C GLU A 187 17.88 -21.69 -6.66
N ALA A 188 16.95 -20.92 -6.08
CA ALA A 188 16.86 -19.48 -6.29
C ALA A 188 16.00 -18.79 -5.22
N THR A 189 16.17 -17.49 -5.05
CA THR A 189 15.23 -16.63 -4.32
C THR A 189 14.74 -15.51 -5.22
N GLY A 190 13.48 -15.13 -5.07
CA GLY A 190 12.86 -14.07 -5.87
C GLY A 190 11.90 -13.21 -5.06
N MET A 191 11.74 -11.98 -5.52
CA MET A 191 10.78 -11.01 -4.98
C MET A 191 10.06 -10.34 -6.15
N GLY A 192 8.73 -10.32 -6.10
CA GLY A 192 7.88 -9.55 -7.00
C GLY A 192 7.13 -8.49 -6.20
N LEU A 193 7.38 -7.22 -6.50
CA LEU A 193 6.70 -6.08 -5.89
C LEU A 193 5.87 -5.37 -6.95
N THR A 194 4.61 -5.15 -6.63
CA THR A 194 3.67 -4.44 -7.50
C THR A 194 2.67 -3.69 -6.65
N GLU A 195 1.72 -3.07 -7.32
CA GLU A 195 0.67 -2.25 -6.76
C GLU A 195 -0.66 -2.79 -7.29
N ALA A 196 -1.41 -3.47 -6.42
CA ALA A 196 -2.79 -3.83 -6.69
C ALA A 196 -3.70 -2.61 -6.50
N ALA A 197 -4.99 -2.73 -6.82
CA ALA A 197 -5.95 -1.64 -6.65
C ALA A 197 -5.95 -1.05 -5.22
N ARG A 198 -5.74 -1.91 -4.21
CA ARG A 198 -5.71 -1.53 -2.79
C ARG A 198 -4.32 -1.16 -2.25
N GLY A 199 -3.27 -1.22 -3.07
CA GLY A 199 -1.92 -0.78 -2.67
C GLY A 199 -0.80 -1.80 -2.91
N ALA A 200 0.26 -1.65 -2.12
CA ALA A 200 1.48 -2.43 -2.14
C ALA A 200 1.21 -3.93 -1.96
N LEU A 201 1.56 -4.71 -2.99
CA LEU A 201 1.48 -6.18 -3.03
C LEU A 201 2.88 -6.74 -3.26
N GLY A 202 3.34 -7.59 -2.35
CA GLY A 202 4.64 -8.24 -2.44
C GLY A 202 4.52 -9.76 -2.36
N HIS A 203 5.26 -10.44 -3.23
CA HIS A 203 5.42 -11.89 -3.24
C HIS A 203 6.90 -12.20 -3.09
N TRP A 204 7.26 -13.08 -2.16
CA TRP A 204 8.62 -13.57 -1.94
C TRP A 204 8.63 -15.08 -2.05
N MET A 205 9.62 -15.61 -2.76
CA MET A 205 9.69 -17.04 -3.08
C MET A 205 11.12 -17.56 -2.94
N GLU A 206 11.23 -18.78 -2.43
CA GLU A 206 12.44 -19.59 -2.43
C GLU A 206 12.17 -20.86 -3.23
N ILE A 207 13.10 -21.24 -4.11
CA ILE A 207 13.08 -22.46 -4.91
C ILE A 207 14.20 -23.38 -4.40
N LYS A 208 13.88 -24.65 -4.18
CA LYS A 208 14.84 -25.75 -3.94
C LYS A 208 14.42 -26.98 -4.72
N GLU A 209 15.38 -27.68 -5.32
CA GLU A 209 15.13 -28.84 -6.20
C GLU A 209 14.09 -28.55 -7.30
N GLY A 210 14.10 -27.31 -7.82
CA GLY A 210 13.14 -26.86 -8.83
C GLY A 210 11.69 -26.76 -8.33
N LYS A 211 11.45 -26.78 -7.01
CA LYS A 211 10.13 -26.65 -6.39
C LYS A 211 10.08 -25.43 -5.46
N ILE A 212 8.87 -24.94 -5.21
CA ILE A 212 8.65 -23.88 -4.22
C ILE A 212 8.97 -24.45 -2.83
N ALA A 213 10.03 -23.95 -2.21
CA ALA A 213 10.43 -24.29 -0.84
C ALA A 213 9.76 -23.37 0.19
N ASN A 214 9.60 -22.08 -0.14
CA ASN A 214 8.87 -21.11 0.65
C ASN A 214 8.17 -20.09 -0.26
N TYR A 215 7.00 -19.62 0.14
CA TYR A 215 6.27 -18.57 -0.57
C TYR A 215 5.49 -17.72 0.43
N GLN A 216 5.81 -16.43 0.49
CA GLN A 216 5.15 -15.48 1.37
C GLN A 216 4.55 -14.34 0.57
N VAL A 217 3.36 -13.90 0.98
CA VAL A 217 2.61 -12.83 0.34
C VAL A 217 2.22 -11.80 1.38
N ILE A 218 2.61 -10.55 1.14
CA ILE A 218 2.03 -9.41 1.85
C ILE A 218 1.05 -8.72 0.91
N THR A 219 -0.24 -8.86 1.22
CA THR A 219 -1.30 -8.18 0.47
C THR A 219 -1.47 -6.74 0.94
N PRO A 220 -2.08 -5.86 0.13
CA PRO A 220 -2.30 -4.47 0.54
C PRO A 220 -3.20 -4.35 1.77
N THR A 221 -4.20 -5.22 1.86
CA THR A 221 -5.08 -5.28 3.03
C THR A 221 -4.33 -5.74 4.28
N SER A 222 -3.25 -6.52 4.14
CA SER A 222 -2.42 -6.88 5.30
C SER A 222 -1.74 -5.66 5.90
N TRP A 223 -1.27 -4.71 5.07
CA TRP A 223 -0.79 -3.41 5.57
C TRP A 223 -1.91 -2.66 6.30
N ASN A 224 -3.04 -2.43 5.62
CA ASN A 224 -4.09 -1.52 6.09
C ASN A 224 -4.92 -2.06 7.28
N ALA A 225 -5.17 -3.37 7.32
CA ALA A 225 -5.95 -4.05 8.33
C ALA A 225 -5.09 -4.89 9.29
N SER A 226 -3.79 -4.59 9.35
CA SER A 226 -2.91 -5.24 10.34
C SER A 226 -3.41 -4.97 11.77
N PRO A 227 -3.31 -5.96 12.68
CA PRO A 227 -3.58 -5.72 14.08
C PRO A 227 -2.44 -4.92 14.74
N ILE A 228 -2.56 -4.71 16.04
CA ILE A 228 -1.50 -4.19 16.91
C ILE A 228 -0.24 -5.07 16.77
N ASP A 229 0.92 -4.42 16.74
CA ASP A 229 2.22 -5.08 16.56
C ASP A 229 2.95 -5.35 17.88
N ASP A 230 4.20 -5.83 17.79
CA ASP A 230 5.01 -6.19 18.97
C ASP A 230 5.42 -4.95 19.80
N ARG A 231 5.20 -3.73 19.27
CA ARG A 231 5.48 -2.45 19.91
C ARG A 231 4.20 -1.73 20.35
N GLU A 232 3.08 -2.46 20.40
CA GLU A 232 1.77 -1.94 20.79
C GLU A 232 1.28 -0.80 19.85
N GLN A 233 1.69 -0.81 18.58
CA GLN A 233 1.22 0.16 17.58
C GLN A 233 0.03 -0.42 16.79
N PRO A 234 -1.17 0.19 16.88
CA PRO A 234 -2.34 -0.24 16.10
C PRO A 234 -2.11 -0.10 14.59
N GLY A 235 -2.82 -0.88 13.78
CA GLY A 235 -2.73 -0.79 12.32
C GLY A 235 -3.38 0.48 11.74
N PRO A 236 -3.24 0.73 10.43
CA PRO A 236 -3.77 1.93 9.78
C PRO A 236 -5.28 2.15 9.99
N ILE A 237 -6.10 1.11 9.79
CA ILE A 237 -7.56 1.20 9.98
C ILE A 237 -7.90 1.43 11.46
N GLU A 238 -7.24 0.74 12.39
CA GLU A 238 -7.46 0.91 13.84
C GLU A 238 -7.15 2.34 14.27
N GLN A 239 -6.03 2.91 13.81
CA GLN A 239 -5.68 4.31 14.05
C GLN A 239 -6.69 5.27 13.41
N ALA A 240 -7.23 4.95 12.24
CA ALA A 240 -8.19 5.81 11.54
C ALA A 240 -9.56 5.86 12.21
N ILE A 241 -10.01 4.76 12.82
CA ILE A 241 -11.29 4.71 13.54
C ILE A 241 -11.18 5.22 14.98
N THR A 242 -9.98 5.24 15.55
CA THR A 242 -9.74 5.70 16.93
C THR A 242 -10.13 7.17 17.08
N GLY A 243 -11.00 7.47 18.04
CA GLY A 243 -11.51 8.81 18.28
C GLY A 243 -12.64 9.27 17.35
N ALA A 244 -13.12 8.40 16.44
CA ALA A 244 -14.28 8.71 15.62
C ALA A 244 -15.52 8.96 16.49
N LYS A 245 -16.22 10.07 16.23
CA LYS A 245 -17.46 10.41 16.92
C LYS A 245 -18.62 9.65 16.28
N ILE A 246 -19.31 8.84 17.07
CA ILE A 246 -20.46 8.05 16.63
C ILE A 246 -21.74 8.77 17.02
N LYS A 247 -22.56 9.14 16.04
CA LYS A 247 -23.84 9.81 16.31
C LYS A 247 -24.91 8.83 16.78
N ASP A 248 -24.94 7.63 16.20
CA ASP A 248 -25.93 6.60 16.48
C ASP A 248 -25.22 5.23 16.60
N GLU A 249 -25.14 4.71 17.82
CA GLU A 249 -24.49 3.43 18.09
C GLU A 249 -25.21 2.24 17.45
N ALA A 250 -26.52 2.34 17.21
CA ALA A 250 -27.28 1.30 16.50
C ALA A 250 -26.96 1.28 14.99
N ASN A 251 -26.36 2.36 14.47
CA ASN A 251 -25.98 2.50 13.07
C ASN A 251 -24.67 3.32 12.92
N PRO A 252 -23.50 2.76 13.27
CA PRO A 252 -22.23 3.49 13.33
C PRO A 252 -21.62 3.67 11.94
N PHE A 253 -22.32 4.39 11.06
CA PHE A 253 -21.94 4.57 9.66
C PHE A 253 -20.60 5.31 9.50
N GLU A 254 -20.19 6.10 10.49
CA GLU A 254 -18.91 6.82 10.51
C GLU A 254 -17.73 5.83 10.45
N ILE A 255 -17.79 4.76 11.25
CA ILE A 255 -16.79 3.68 11.22
C ILE A 255 -16.77 3.03 9.85
N VAL A 256 -17.96 2.72 9.32
CA VAL A 256 -18.10 2.07 8.01
C VAL A 256 -17.51 2.94 6.89
N ARG A 257 -17.71 4.25 6.93
CA ARG A 257 -17.14 5.19 5.95
C ARG A 257 -15.62 5.26 6.04
N ILE A 258 -15.07 5.28 7.26
CA ILE A 258 -13.62 5.25 7.46
C ILE A 258 -13.04 3.96 6.89
N VAL A 259 -13.57 2.80 7.29
CA VAL A 259 -13.08 1.48 6.84
C VAL A 259 -13.19 1.33 5.32
N ARG A 260 -14.33 1.72 4.72
CA ARG A 260 -14.53 1.62 3.26
C ARG A 260 -13.70 2.60 2.43
N SER A 261 -13.05 3.57 3.07
CA SER A 261 -12.20 4.52 2.36
C SER A 261 -10.84 3.94 2.00
N PHE A 262 -10.40 2.86 2.65
CA PHE A 262 -9.16 2.12 2.37
C PHE A 262 -9.29 1.23 1.13
#